data_AF-A0A7Y9EM23-F1
#
_entry.id   AF-A0A7Y9EM23-F1
#
_cell.length_a   1.000
_cell.length_b   1.000
_cell.length_c   1.000
_cell.angle_alpha   90.00
_cell.angle_beta   90.00
_cell.angle_gamma   90.00
#
_symmetry.space_group_name_H-M   'P 1'
#
loop_
_entity.id
_entity.type
_entity.pdbx_description
1 polymer ?
#
loop_
_entity_poly.entity_id
_entity_poly.type
_entity_poly.pdbx_seq_one_letter_code
_entity_poly.pdbx_strand_id
1 'polypeptide(L)'
;MLIHRGPLHPALDPFVAGLGYSESRGPVVREQSIPTGCAQLFVNLYADAFTGGAGGAAVLGATSRPSVIDTEDQRAIAWVAFKPGGAFPFFPPEPGLVVLGDLWGRAGAVVRERLLEAGGPTEILDTLESVLLEAGDLHPDPALGAAVSALDRGVPVGEVTDRLGFTRKRLIGLFHDRVGLTPKRFSRVRRFQRTLRRIPYDRPADWAELASTCGYADQSHLIRDFRDIAGLRPSEYRPRSPDQPNHVPL
;
A
#
# COMPACT_ATOMS: atom_id res chain seq x y z
N MET A 1 -18.36 5.13 10.15
CA MET A 1 -18.48 3.67 10.04
C MET A 1 -17.22 3.11 9.41
N LEU A 2 -16.73 1.95 9.85
CA LEU A 2 -15.56 1.30 9.27
C LEU A 2 -15.85 -0.19 9.13
N ILE A 3 -15.73 -0.73 7.91
CA ILE A 3 -15.76 -2.16 7.64
C ILE A 3 -14.54 -2.54 6.83
N HIS A 4 -13.96 -3.70 7.11
CA HIS A 4 -12.89 -4.27 6.32
C HIS A 4 -12.97 -5.80 6.38
N ARG A 5 -12.60 -6.46 5.28
CA ARG A 5 -12.52 -7.92 5.19
C ARG A 5 -11.44 -8.36 4.21
N GLY A 6 -11.04 -9.62 4.29
CA GLY A 6 -10.32 -10.27 3.20
C GLY A 6 -11.20 -10.42 1.95
N PRO A 7 -10.61 -10.74 0.79
CA PRO A 7 -11.38 -11.19 -0.37
C PRO A 7 -12.22 -12.43 -0.01
N LEU A 8 -13.41 -12.58 -0.60
CA LEU A 8 -14.23 -13.78 -0.43
C LEU A 8 -13.95 -14.83 -1.51
N HIS A 9 -13.59 -14.37 -2.71
CA HIS A 9 -13.29 -15.20 -3.86
C HIS A 9 -11.82 -15.64 -3.82
N PRO A 10 -11.53 -16.94 -3.78
CA PRO A 10 -10.19 -17.46 -3.54
C PRO A 10 -9.17 -17.09 -4.63
N ALA A 11 -9.63 -16.77 -5.85
CA ALA A 11 -8.74 -16.31 -6.92
C ALA A 11 -8.04 -14.97 -6.60
N LEU A 12 -8.60 -14.15 -5.71
CA LEU A 12 -8.00 -12.89 -5.29
C LEU A 12 -7.05 -13.04 -4.10
N ASP A 13 -7.10 -14.15 -3.37
CA ASP A 13 -6.25 -14.40 -2.19
C ASP A 13 -4.76 -14.16 -2.44
N PRO A 14 -4.14 -14.56 -3.57
CA PRO A 14 -2.72 -14.31 -3.80
C PRO A 14 -2.36 -12.83 -3.95
N PHE A 15 -3.35 -11.98 -4.26
CA PHE A 15 -3.13 -10.62 -4.76
C PHE A 15 -3.65 -9.54 -3.81
N VAL A 16 -4.79 -9.80 -3.16
CA VAL A 16 -5.50 -8.82 -2.33
C VAL A 16 -5.26 -9.15 -0.86
N ALA A 17 -4.80 -8.16 -0.09
CA ALA A 17 -4.62 -8.28 1.36
C ALA A 17 -5.93 -7.99 2.11
N GLY A 18 -6.77 -7.11 1.56
CA GLY A 18 -8.10 -6.83 2.07
C GLY A 18 -8.79 -5.71 1.31
N LEU A 19 -10.09 -5.61 1.51
CA LEU A 19 -10.95 -4.55 1.02
C LEU A 19 -11.59 -3.86 2.23
N GLY A 20 -11.92 -2.58 2.08
CA GLY A 20 -12.63 -1.90 3.14
C GLY A 20 -13.39 -0.68 2.66
N TYR A 21 -14.27 -0.24 3.54
CA TYR A 21 -15.07 0.95 3.40
C TYR A 21 -15.03 1.73 4.70
N SER A 22 -14.88 3.04 4.59
CA SER A 22 -14.88 3.96 5.72
C SER A 22 -15.71 5.18 5.39
N GLU A 23 -16.52 5.59 6.36
CA GLU A 23 -17.23 6.86 6.36
C GLU A 23 -16.89 7.61 7.64
N SER A 24 -16.38 8.83 7.51
CA SER A 24 -15.99 9.70 8.63
C SER A 24 -16.75 11.03 8.56
N ARG A 25 -17.29 11.44 9.71
CA ARG A 25 -17.89 12.77 9.93
C ARG A 25 -17.01 13.65 10.85
N GLY A 26 -15.79 13.19 11.12
CA GLY A 26 -14.84 13.93 11.95
C GLY A 26 -14.27 15.16 11.24
N PRO A 27 -13.46 15.97 11.94
CA PRO A 27 -12.78 17.10 11.33
C PRO A 27 -11.87 16.64 10.20
N VAL A 28 -11.82 17.44 9.15
CA VAL A 28 -10.84 17.29 8.07
C VAL A 28 -9.47 17.72 8.60
N VAL A 29 -8.50 16.84 8.46
CA VAL A 29 -7.10 17.02 8.84
C VAL A 29 -6.19 16.52 7.73
N ARG A 30 -4.99 17.11 7.64
CA ARG A 30 -3.93 16.58 6.78
C ARG A 30 -3.12 15.55 7.55
N GLU A 31 -2.72 14.50 6.86
CA GLU A 31 -1.92 13.43 7.43
C GLU A 31 -0.73 13.12 6.54
N GLN A 32 0.38 12.79 7.17
CA GLN A 32 1.49 12.12 6.53
C GLN A 32 1.15 10.64 6.35
N SER A 33 1.02 10.21 5.10
CA SER A 33 0.89 8.82 4.71
C SER A 33 2.27 8.21 4.49
N ILE A 34 2.57 7.16 5.25
CA ILE A 34 3.83 6.41 5.20
C ILE A 34 3.68 5.23 4.22
N PRO A 35 4.60 5.07 3.27
CA PRO A 35 4.50 4.03 2.25
C PRO A 35 4.68 2.63 2.84
N THR A 36 3.84 1.70 2.40
CA THR A 36 3.90 0.29 2.79
C THR A 36 4.74 -0.56 1.84
N GLY A 37 5.05 -0.04 0.65
CA GLY A 37 5.63 -0.79 -0.46
C GLY A 37 4.62 -1.69 -1.19
N CYS A 38 3.32 -1.50 -0.92
CA CYS A 38 2.23 -2.13 -1.64
C CYS A 38 1.44 -1.06 -2.41
N ALA A 39 0.81 -1.46 -3.51
CA ALA A 39 -0.16 -0.62 -4.20
C ALA A 39 -1.51 -0.65 -3.48
N GLN A 40 -2.33 0.37 -3.73
CA GLN A 40 -3.70 0.50 -3.23
C GLN A 40 -4.60 1.06 -4.32
N LEU A 41 -5.84 0.57 -4.38
CA LEU A 41 -6.91 1.17 -5.17
C LEU A 41 -7.85 1.91 -4.22
N PHE A 42 -8.27 3.11 -4.58
CA PHE A 42 -9.18 3.94 -3.82
C PHE A 42 -10.35 4.37 -4.70
N VAL A 43 -11.54 4.42 -4.11
CA VAL A 43 -12.75 4.96 -4.74
C VAL A 43 -13.37 5.96 -3.77
N ASN A 44 -13.42 7.22 -4.20
CA ASN A 44 -14.06 8.31 -3.46
C ASN A 44 -15.57 8.25 -3.69
N LEU A 45 -16.33 8.04 -2.63
CA LEU A 45 -17.78 7.92 -2.64
C LEU A 45 -18.47 9.19 -2.11
N TYR A 46 -17.70 10.22 -1.75
CA TYR A 46 -18.20 11.51 -1.28
C TYR A 46 -18.14 12.59 -2.37
N ALA A 47 -17.01 12.70 -3.08
CA ALA A 47 -16.79 13.65 -4.15
C ALA A 47 -16.49 12.94 -5.48
N ASP A 48 -16.60 13.67 -6.59
CA ASP A 48 -16.35 13.13 -7.93
C ASP A 48 -14.85 12.97 -8.27
N ALA A 49 -13.97 13.56 -7.46
CA ALA A 49 -12.52 13.50 -7.61
C ALA A 49 -11.81 13.59 -6.25
N PHE A 50 -10.59 13.05 -6.18
CA PHE A 50 -9.64 13.28 -5.10
C PHE A 50 -9.04 14.68 -5.19
N THR A 51 -8.60 15.19 -4.05
CA THR A 51 -7.86 16.45 -3.95
C THR A 51 -6.60 16.36 -4.82
N GLY A 52 -6.41 17.33 -5.72
CA GLY A 52 -5.37 17.27 -6.76
C GLY A 52 -5.85 16.79 -8.13
N GLY A 53 -7.14 16.44 -8.27
CA GLY A 53 -7.81 16.27 -9.56
C GLY A 53 -7.78 14.85 -10.14
N ALA A 54 -7.29 13.86 -9.39
CA ALA A 54 -7.49 12.46 -9.79
C ALA A 54 -8.99 12.13 -9.70
N GLY A 55 -9.60 11.61 -10.76
CA GLY A 55 -11.03 11.28 -10.77
C GLY A 55 -11.46 10.34 -9.62
N GLY A 56 -12.75 10.12 -9.44
CA GLY A 56 -13.31 9.45 -8.26
C GLY A 56 -12.91 7.98 -8.02
N ALA A 57 -12.12 7.37 -8.90
CA ALA A 57 -11.43 6.10 -8.67
C ALA A 57 -9.97 6.19 -9.13
N ALA A 58 -9.03 5.79 -8.27
CA ALA A 58 -7.61 5.96 -8.53
C ALA A 58 -6.73 4.89 -7.86
N VAL A 59 -5.61 4.56 -8.50
CA VAL A 59 -4.61 3.62 -8.02
C VAL A 59 -3.37 4.37 -7.56
N LEU A 60 -2.93 4.08 -6.34
CA LEU A 60 -1.62 4.47 -5.84
C LEU A 60 -0.67 3.28 -5.98
N GLY A 61 0.33 3.40 -6.86
CA GLY A 61 1.38 2.39 -7.00
C GLY A 61 2.25 2.26 -5.75
N ALA A 62 3.10 1.23 -5.69
CA ALA A 62 4.01 1.06 -4.56
C ALA A 62 5.06 2.19 -4.54
N THR A 63 5.06 3.01 -3.48
CA THR A 63 6.00 4.11 -3.31
C THR A 63 7.05 3.80 -2.24
N SER A 64 8.13 4.60 -2.21
CA SER A 64 9.17 4.53 -1.18
C SER A 64 9.42 5.88 -0.49
N ARG A 65 8.49 6.82 -0.68
CA ARG A 65 8.50 8.17 -0.14
C ARG A 65 7.12 8.44 0.47
N PRO A 66 7.06 9.29 1.50
CA PRO A 66 5.80 9.64 2.09
C PRO A 66 5.01 10.57 1.18
N SER A 67 3.70 10.63 1.39
CA SER A 67 2.82 11.62 0.77
C SER A 67 1.99 12.31 1.85
N VAL A 68 1.50 13.50 1.55
CA VAL A 68 0.49 14.16 2.38
C VAL A 68 -0.87 13.84 1.77
N ILE A 69 -1.80 13.40 2.61
CA ILE A 69 -3.18 13.16 2.22
C ILE A 69 -4.09 14.12 2.99
N ASP A 70 -5.18 14.51 2.35
CA ASP A 70 -6.26 15.25 2.99
C ASP A 70 -7.36 14.24 3.37
N THR A 71 -7.76 14.20 4.65
CA THR A 71 -8.81 13.27 5.08
C THR A 71 -10.20 13.69 4.60
N GLU A 72 -10.34 14.84 3.94
CA GLU A 72 -11.52 15.17 3.14
C GLU A 72 -11.79 14.11 2.06
N ASP A 73 -10.74 13.62 1.41
CA ASP A 73 -10.83 12.54 0.41
C ASP A 73 -11.26 11.19 1.02
N GLN A 74 -11.31 11.11 2.36
CA GLN A 74 -11.66 9.91 3.12
C GLN A 74 -13.00 10.05 3.86
N ARG A 75 -13.81 11.07 3.54
CA ARG A 75 -15.14 11.25 4.14
C ARG A 75 -16.07 10.06 3.87
N ALA A 76 -16.05 9.53 2.65
CA ALA A 76 -16.62 8.25 2.29
C ALA A 76 -15.72 7.62 1.22
N ILE A 77 -15.03 6.53 1.57
CA ILE A 77 -14.03 5.91 0.71
C ILE A 77 -14.12 4.40 0.79
N ALA A 78 -14.05 3.75 -0.37
CA ALA A 78 -13.79 2.32 -0.47
C ALA A 78 -12.37 2.10 -0.98
N TRP A 79 -11.69 1.04 -0.53
CA TRP A 79 -10.34 0.75 -0.96
C TRP A 79 -10.06 -0.74 -1.08
N VAL A 80 -9.03 -1.04 -1.87
CA VAL A 80 -8.39 -2.35 -1.97
C VAL A 80 -6.93 -2.19 -1.57
N ALA A 81 -6.50 -2.94 -0.58
CA ALA A 81 -5.10 -3.08 -0.23
C ALA A 81 -4.54 -4.33 -0.93
N PHE A 82 -3.55 -4.15 -1.81
CA PHE A 82 -2.89 -5.28 -2.44
C PHE A 82 -1.80 -5.87 -1.53
N LYS A 83 -1.57 -7.18 -1.65
CA LYS A 83 -0.37 -7.81 -1.13
C LYS A 83 0.86 -7.22 -1.83
N PRO A 84 2.07 -7.30 -1.25
CA PRO A 84 3.23 -6.76 -1.93
C PRO A 84 3.44 -7.47 -3.28
N GLY A 85 3.54 -6.69 -4.36
CA GLY A 85 3.55 -7.20 -5.73
C GLY A 85 2.22 -7.77 -6.24
N GLY A 86 1.15 -7.82 -5.45
CA GLY A 86 -0.14 -8.42 -5.83
C GLY A 86 -0.96 -7.61 -6.83
N ALA A 87 -0.58 -6.35 -7.08
CA ALA A 87 -1.26 -5.46 -8.00
C ALA A 87 -0.98 -5.75 -9.50
N PHE A 88 0.09 -6.49 -9.80
CA PHE A 88 0.57 -6.68 -11.18
C PHE A 88 -0.44 -7.25 -12.18
N PRO A 89 -1.45 -8.06 -11.80
CA PRO A 89 -2.45 -8.55 -12.77
C PRO A 89 -3.41 -7.46 -13.23
N PHE A 90 -3.57 -6.40 -12.45
CA PHE A 90 -4.62 -5.41 -12.62
C PHE A 90 -4.13 -4.15 -13.32
N PHE A 91 -2.89 -3.75 -13.07
CA PHE A 91 -2.34 -2.53 -13.66
C PHE A 91 -0.82 -2.59 -13.76
N PRO A 92 -0.22 -1.88 -14.74
CA PRO A 92 1.21 -1.65 -14.76
C PRO A 92 1.63 -0.86 -13.51
N PRO A 93 2.89 -1.00 -13.07
CA PRO A 93 3.39 -0.23 -11.95
C PRO A 93 3.56 1.25 -12.35
N GLU A 94 2.74 2.10 -11.74
CA GLU A 94 2.78 3.55 -11.97
C GLU A 94 3.33 4.32 -10.77
N PRO A 95 4.09 5.41 -10.98
CA PRO A 95 4.50 6.29 -9.91
C PRO A 95 3.35 7.22 -9.48
N GLY A 96 3.01 7.19 -8.19
CA GLY A 96 2.01 8.10 -7.63
C GLY A 96 0.58 7.64 -7.86
N LEU A 97 -0.36 8.60 -7.82
CA LEU A 97 -1.80 8.36 -7.93
C LEU A 97 -2.24 8.52 -9.40
N VAL A 98 -2.83 7.47 -9.97
CA VAL A 98 -3.29 7.44 -11.37
C VAL A 98 -4.79 7.15 -11.42
N VAL A 99 -5.51 7.86 -12.29
CA VAL A 99 -6.95 7.69 -12.46
C VAL A 99 -7.23 6.31 -13.05
N LEU A 100 -8.19 5.59 -12.47
CA LEU A 100 -8.50 4.22 -12.88
C LEU A 100 -9.00 4.13 -14.33
N GLY A 101 -9.72 5.15 -14.78
CA GLY A 101 -10.17 5.28 -16.17
C GLY A 101 -9.02 5.34 -17.19
N ASP A 102 -7.84 5.83 -16.81
CA ASP A 102 -6.67 5.85 -17.70
C ASP A 102 -6.04 4.46 -17.83
N LEU A 103 -6.22 3.59 -16.81
CA LEU A 103 -5.67 2.24 -16.76
C LEU A 103 -6.62 1.20 -17.38
N TRP A 104 -7.92 1.30 -17.08
CA TRP A 104 -8.93 0.32 -17.47
C TRP A 104 -9.94 0.86 -18.51
N GLY A 105 -9.72 2.07 -19.04
CA GLY A 105 -10.64 2.71 -19.97
C GLY A 105 -12.03 2.90 -19.35
N ARG A 106 -13.07 2.63 -20.15
CA ARG A 106 -14.47 2.76 -19.70
C ARG A 106 -14.78 1.91 -18.46
N ALA A 107 -14.21 0.71 -18.36
CA ALA A 107 -14.45 -0.16 -17.20
C ALA A 107 -13.96 0.48 -15.90
N GLY A 108 -12.82 1.19 -15.94
CA GLY A 108 -12.30 1.96 -14.81
C GLY A 108 -13.10 3.23 -14.51
N ALA A 109 -13.54 3.92 -15.56
CA ALA A 109 -14.28 5.17 -15.45
C ALA A 109 -15.65 5.03 -14.78
N VAL A 110 -16.26 3.83 -14.80
CA VAL A 110 -17.59 3.57 -14.22
C VAL A 110 -17.54 2.88 -12.84
N VAL A 111 -16.35 2.59 -12.30
CA VAL A 111 -16.23 1.87 -11.02
C VAL A 111 -16.88 2.63 -9.88
N ARG A 112 -16.73 3.95 -9.85
CA ARG A 112 -17.33 4.78 -8.81
C ARG A 112 -18.85 4.72 -8.86
N GLU A 113 -19.43 4.86 -10.04
CA GLU A 113 -20.87 4.82 -10.28
C GLU A 113 -21.44 3.47 -9.86
N ARG A 114 -20.78 2.36 -10.24
CA ARG A 114 -21.16 1.00 -9.78
C ARG A 114 -21.18 0.89 -8.26
N LEU A 115 -20.20 1.48 -7.57
CA LEU A 115 -20.14 1.46 -6.11
C LEU A 115 -21.21 2.37 -5.46
N LEU A 116 -21.58 3.49 -6.10
CA LEU A 116 -22.62 4.39 -5.61
C LEU A 116 -24.03 3.79 -5.76
N GLU A 117 -24.22 2.89 -6.72
CA GLU A 117 -25.48 2.14 -6.92
C GLU A 117 -25.69 1.01 -5.91
N ALA A 118 -24.63 0.60 -5.18
CA ALA A 118 -24.72 -0.45 -4.18
C ALA A 118 -25.56 -0.01 -2.95
N GLY A 119 -26.41 -0.90 -2.45
CA GLY A 119 -27.35 -0.66 -1.36
C GLY A 119 -26.73 -0.56 0.04
N GLY A 120 -25.41 -0.70 0.16
CA GLY A 120 -24.70 -0.47 1.42
C GLY A 120 -23.25 -0.94 1.42
N PRO A 121 -22.54 -0.78 2.56
CA PRO A 121 -21.11 -1.05 2.67
C PRO A 121 -20.69 -2.47 2.28
N THR A 122 -21.47 -3.49 2.64
CA THR A 122 -21.17 -4.88 2.26
C THR A 122 -21.23 -5.05 0.74
N GLU A 123 -22.29 -4.56 0.10
CA GLU A 123 -22.47 -4.64 -1.34
C GLU A 123 -21.45 -3.79 -2.11
N ILE A 124 -20.97 -2.68 -1.53
CA ILE A 124 -19.81 -1.93 -2.04
C ILE A 124 -18.56 -2.81 -2.12
N LEU A 125 -18.26 -3.58 -1.07
CA LEU A 125 -17.09 -4.47 -1.07
C LEU A 125 -17.27 -5.65 -2.03
N ASP A 126 -18.48 -6.20 -2.12
CA ASP A 126 -18.80 -7.26 -3.08
C ASP A 126 -18.65 -6.76 -4.53
N THR A 127 -19.09 -5.53 -4.80
CA THR A 127 -18.93 -4.87 -6.11
C THR A 127 -17.46 -4.62 -6.44
N LEU A 128 -16.65 -4.13 -5.49
CA LEU A 128 -15.20 -4.01 -5.69
C LEU A 128 -14.56 -5.35 -6.05
N GLU A 129 -15.01 -6.41 -5.40
CA GLU A 129 -14.50 -7.75 -5.66
C GLU A 129 -14.83 -8.22 -7.07
N SER A 130 -16.09 -8.05 -7.52
CA SER A 130 -16.49 -8.33 -8.90
C SER A 130 -15.68 -7.53 -9.91
N VAL A 131 -15.46 -6.23 -9.66
CA VAL A 131 -14.64 -5.37 -10.52
C VAL A 131 -13.20 -5.90 -10.66
N LEU A 132 -12.59 -6.36 -9.57
CA LEU A 132 -11.25 -6.95 -9.62
C LEU A 132 -11.23 -8.27 -10.41
N LEU A 133 -12.21 -9.15 -10.18
CA LEU A 133 -12.34 -10.42 -10.90
C LEU A 133 -12.52 -10.22 -12.41
N GLU A 134 -13.23 -9.17 -12.81
CA GLU A 134 -13.44 -8.79 -14.22
C GLU A 134 -12.16 -8.19 -14.86
N ALA A 135 -11.35 -7.47 -14.07
CA ALA A 135 -10.24 -6.67 -14.59
C ALA A 135 -8.90 -7.45 -14.72
N GLY A 136 -8.63 -8.41 -13.83
CA GLY A 136 -7.32 -9.03 -13.71
C GLY A 136 -7.18 -10.38 -14.41
N ASP A 137 -6.04 -10.62 -15.05
CA ASP A 137 -5.61 -11.97 -15.42
C ASP A 137 -4.97 -12.67 -14.20
N LEU A 138 -5.77 -13.38 -13.41
CA LEU A 138 -5.43 -13.84 -12.05
C LEU A 138 -4.50 -15.07 -12.01
N HIS A 139 -3.38 -15.01 -12.73
CA HIS A 139 -2.32 -16.02 -12.70
C HIS A 139 -1.17 -15.56 -11.79
N PRO A 140 -0.93 -16.19 -10.62
CA PRO A 140 0.18 -15.84 -9.77
C PRO A 140 1.53 -16.05 -10.47
N ASP A 141 2.48 -15.16 -10.22
CA ASP A 141 3.89 -15.37 -10.60
C ASP A 141 4.65 -15.98 -9.40
N PRO A 142 5.01 -17.28 -9.44
CA PRO A 142 5.66 -17.94 -8.30
C PRO A 142 7.03 -17.35 -7.99
N ALA A 143 7.76 -16.86 -9.00
CA ALA A 143 9.08 -16.26 -8.79
C ALA A 143 8.96 -14.89 -8.11
N LEU A 144 7.99 -14.08 -8.52
CA LEU A 144 7.66 -12.83 -7.84
C LEU A 144 7.24 -13.09 -6.39
N GLY A 145 6.31 -14.04 -6.19
CA GLY A 145 5.82 -14.40 -4.86
C GLY A 145 6.95 -14.84 -3.93
N ALA A 146 7.85 -15.71 -4.40
CA ALA A 146 9.01 -16.16 -3.64
C ALA A 146 9.97 -15.01 -3.31
N ALA A 147 10.28 -14.15 -4.30
CA ALA A 147 11.18 -13.02 -4.12
C ALA A 147 10.62 -11.99 -3.12
N VAL A 148 9.38 -11.56 -3.31
CA VAL A 148 8.67 -10.64 -2.41
C VAL A 148 8.65 -11.19 -0.99
N SER A 149 8.26 -12.45 -0.83
CA SER A 149 8.16 -13.12 0.47
C SER A 149 9.51 -13.16 1.20
N ALA A 150 10.61 -13.44 0.48
CA ALA A 150 11.95 -13.43 1.04
C ALA A 150 12.41 -12.01 1.45
N LEU A 151 12.24 -11.01 0.59
CA LEU A 151 12.63 -9.63 0.89
C LEU A 151 11.78 -9.02 2.02
N ASP A 152 10.49 -9.38 2.11
CA ASP A 152 9.60 -8.98 3.21
C ASP A 152 9.97 -9.63 4.55
N ARG A 153 10.71 -10.74 4.54
CA ARG A 153 11.36 -11.29 5.75
C ARG A 153 12.73 -10.69 6.04
N GLY A 154 13.25 -9.85 5.15
CA GLY A 154 14.56 -9.20 5.32
C GLY A 154 15.74 -10.00 4.76
N VAL A 155 15.49 -11.03 3.94
CA VAL A 155 16.55 -11.75 3.25
C VAL A 155 17.31 -10.78 2.31
N PRO A 156 18.66 -10.78 2.31
CA PRO A 156 19.44 -9.94 1.40
C PRO A 156 19.15 -10.23 -0.07
N VAL A 157 19.17 -9.18 -0.90
CA VAL A 157 18.88 -9.28 -2.34
C VAL A 157 19.78 -10.31 -3.05
N GLY A 158 21.05 -10.43 -2.65
CA GLY A 158 21.98 -11.42 -3.22
C GLY A 158 21.55 -12.86 -2.95
N GLU A 159 21.14 -13.14 -1.72
CA GLU A 159 20.66 -14.48 -1.34
C GLU A 159 19.34 -14.81 -2.04
N VAL A 160 18.47 -13.81 -2.28
CA VAL A 160 17.27 -14.00 -3.09
C VAL A 160 17.62 -14.33 -4.55
N THR A 161 18.61 -13.66 -5.14
CA THR A 161 19.06 -14.00 -6.50
C THR A 161 19.63 -15.41 -6.59
N ASP A 162 20.41 -15.83 -5.59
CA ASP A 162 21.03 -17.16 -5.56
C ASP A 162 19.95 -18.26 -5.43
N ARG A 163 18.99 -18.08 -4.52
CA ARG A 163 17.87 -19.02 -4.31
C ARG A 163 16.98 -19.19 -5.54
N LEU A 164 16.79 -18.12 -6.32
CA LEU A 164 15.93 -18.15 -7.51
C LEU A 164 16.70 -18.48 -8.80
N GLY A 165 18.03 -18.60 -8.74
CA GLY A 165 18.87 -18.75 -9.94
C GLY A 165 18.80 -17.53 -10.88
N PHE A 166 18.57 -16.34 -10.33
CA PHE A 166 18.41 -15.11 -11.11
C PHE A 166 19.71 -14.31 -11.13
N THR A 167 19.95 -13.60 -12.24
CA THR A 167 20.89 -12.49 -12.20
C THR A 167 20.27 -11.31 -11.46
N ARG A 168 21.10 -10.41 -10.90
CA ARG A 168 20.62 -9.15 -10.31
C ARG A 168 19.77 -8.33 -11.30
N LYS A 169 20.18 -8.29 -12.57
CA LYS A 169 19.44 -7.59 -13.64
C LYS A 169 18.04 -8.18 -13.82
N ARG A 170 17.91 -9.52 -13.83
CA ARG A 170 16.61 -10.19 -13.95
C ARG A 170 15.71 -9.88 -12.76
N LEU A 171 16.23 -9.93 -11.53
CA LEU A 171 15.44 -9.61 -10.35
C LEU A 171 15.02 -8.14 -10.32
N ILE A 172 15.88 -7.21 -10.72
CA ILE A 172 15.55 -5.79 -10.84
C ILE A 172 14.43 -5.58 -11.87
N GLY A 173 14.52 -6.21 -13.05
CA GLY A 173 13.48 -6.14 -14.07
C GLY A 173 12.13 -6.66 -13.56
N LEU A 174 12.12 -7.85 -12.95
CA LEU A 174 10.89 -8.42 -12.37
C LEU A 174 10.23 -7.46 -11.36
N PHE A 175 11.02 -6.86 -10.48
CA PHE A 175 10.52 -5.92 -9.48
C PHE A 175 10.06 -4.59 -10.09
N HIS A 176 10.79 -4.08 -11.07
CA HIS A 176 10.39 -2.88 -11.80
C HIS A 176 9.04 -3.11 -12.48
N ASP A 177 8.88 -4.22 -13.19
CA ASP A 177 7.72 -4.48 -14.06
C ASP A 177 6.49 -4.97 -13.30
N ARG A 178 6.65 -5.53 -12.10
CA ARG A 178 5.54 -6.11 -11.31
C ARG A 178 5.26 -5.40 -9.98
N VAL A 179 6.22 -4.66 -9.43
CA VAL A 179 6.08 -3.97 -8.13
C VAL A 179 6.18 -2.46 -8.28
N GLY A 180 6.96 -1.94 -9.24
CA GLY A 180 7.22 -0.50 -9.39
C GLY A 180 8.33 0.05 -8.50
N LEU A 181 9.00 -0.83 -7.74
CA LEU A 181 10.15 -0.51 -6.91
C LEU A 181 11.30 -1.44 -7.25
N THR A 182 12.55 -0.99 -7.09
CA THR A 182 13.68 -1.92 -7.16
C THR A 182 13.67 -2.86 -5.94
N PRO A 183 14.28 -4.06 -6.02
CA PRO A 183 14.35 -5.00 -4.90
C PRO A 183 14.91 -4.35 -3.62
N LYS A 184 15.95 -3.53 -3.76
CA LYS A 184 16.58 -2.82 -2.64
C LYS A 184 15.66 -1.77 -2.01
N ARG A 185 14.93 -0.99 -2.83
CA ARG A 185 13.94 -0.01 -2.32
C ARG A 185 12.79 -0.71 -1.62
N PHE A 186 12.27 -1.78 -2.23
CA PHE A 186 11.25 -2.62 -1.62
C PHE A 186 11.71 -3.16 -0.26
N SER A 187 12.86 -3.83 -0.19
CA SER A 187 13.41 -4.34 1.08
C SER A 187 13.57 -3.26 2.15
N ARG A 188 13.99 -2.05 1.75
CA ARG A 188 14.14 -0.90 2.66
C ARG A 188 12.79 -0.49 3.25
N VAL A 189 11.77 -0.31 2.42
CA VAL A 189 10.40 0.03 2.88
C VAL A 189 9.82 -1.09 3.75
N ARG A 190 9.99 -2.35 3.37
CA ARG A 190 9.52 -3.48 4.17
C ARG A 190 10.22 -3.59 5.52
N ARG A 191 11.53 -3.33 5.59
CA ARG A 191 12.24 -3.19 6.87
C ARG A 191 11.63 -2.09 7.72
N PHE A 192 11.40 -0.92 7.15
CA PHE A 192 10.80 0.22 7.84
C PHE A 192 9.41 -0.13 8.40
N GLN A 193 8.56 -0.77 7.59
CA GLN A 193 7.25 -1.25 8.03
C GLN A 193 7.33 -2.26 9.18
N ARG A 194 8.30 -3.18 9.18
CA ARG A 194 8.55 -4.08 10.31
C ARG A 194 8.99 -3.32 11.57
N THR A 195 9.75 -2.24 11.41
CA THR A 195 10.15 -1.37 12.52
C THR A 195 8.97 -0.62 13.10
N LEU A 196 8.10 -0.02 12.28
CA LEU A 196 6.92 0.71 12.77
C LEU A 196 6.03 -0.18 13.65
N ARG A 197 5.85 -1.44 13.28
CA ARG A 197 5.06 -2.42 14.06
C ARG A 197 5.67 -2.78 15.42
N ARG A 198 6.94 -2.47 15.65
CA ARG A 198 7.63 -2.70 16.93
C ARG A 198 7.74 -1.45 17.80
N ILE A 199 7.32 -0.30 17.29
CA ILE A 199 7.31 0.94 18.07
C ILE A 199 6.19 0.83 19.11
N PRO A 200 6.49 0.96 20.41
CA PRO A 200 5.46 0.98 21.43
C PRO A 200 4.57 2.22 21.26
N TYR A 201 3.26 2.05 21.46
CA TYR A 201 2.29 3.14 21.36
C TYR A 201 2.12 3.90 22.69
N ASP A 202 2.23 3.19 23.82
CA ASP A 202 1.90 3.63 25.17
C ASP A 202 3.12 4.12 25.98
N ARG A 203 4.33 3.96 25.46
CA ARG A 203 5.58 4.35 26.13
C ARG A 203 6.62 4.87 25.13
N PRO A 204 7.63 5.63 25.59
CA PRO A 204 8.74 6.05 24.73
C PRO A 204 9.46 4.85 24.11
N ALA A 205 9.85 5.00 22.84
CA ALA A 205 10.61 3.99 22.11
C ALA A 205 12.11 4.10 22.42
N ASP A 206 12.76 2.95 22.67
CA ASP A 206 14.22 2.85 22.60
C ASP A 206 14.64 2.72 21.13
N TRP A 207 15.06 3.84 20.55
CA TRP A 207 15.45 3.90 19.15
C TRP A 207 16.76 3.14 18.84
N ALA A 208 17.65 2.98 19.83
CA ALA A 208 18.89 2.23 19.64
C ALA A 208 18.61 0.72 19.62
N GLU A 209 17.75 0.25 20.54
CA GLU A 209 17.26 -1.13 20.54
C GLU A 209 16.45 -1.45 19.27
N LEU A 210 15.56 -0.56 18.84
CA LEU A 210 14.81 -0.75 17.59
C LEU A 210 15.74 -0.83 16.38
N ALA A 211 16.78 0.00 16.33
CA ALA A 211 17.75 -0.04 15.25
C ALA A 211 18.47 -1.39 15.18
N SER A 212 18.98 -1.89 16.31
CA SER A 212 19.73 -3.15 16.37
C SER A 212 18.83 -4.36 16.06
N THR A 213 17.62 -4.40 16.61
CA THR A 213 16.69 -5.54 16.46
C THR A 213 15.98 -5.57 15.10
N CYS A 214 15.92 -4.46 14.37
CA CYS A 214 15.24 -4.35 13.07
C CYS A 214 16.17 -4.38 11.85
N GLY A 215 17.48 -4.62 12.05
CA GLY A 215 18.43 -4.74 10.94
C GLY A 215 18.90 -3.39 10.37
N TYR A 216 19.03 -2.38 11.24
CA TYR A 216 19.80 -1.18 10.94
C TYR A 216 21.23 -1.33 11.46
N ALA A 217 22.14 -0.61 10.83
CA ALA A 217 23.55 -0.59 11.24
C ALA A 217 23.73 0.16 12.57
N ASP A 218 22.94 1.22 12.77
CA ASP A 218 22.96 2.10 13.93
C ASP A 218 21.67 2.93 13.98
N GLN A 219 21.48 3.69 15.05
CA GLN A 219 20.34 4.60 15.21
C GLN A 219 20.31 5.71 14.15
N SER A 220 21.46 6.17 13.64
CA SER A 220 21.51 7.19 12.61
C SER A 220 20.96 6.69 11.27
N HIS A 221 21.16 5.43 10.93
CA HIS A 221 20.56 4.75 9.79
C HIS A 221 19.04 4.68 9.93
N LEU A 222 18.54 4.30 11.11
CA LEU A 222 17.10 4.32 11.40
C LEU A 222 16.51 5.73 11.22
N ILE A 223 17.16 6.75 11.78
CA ILE A 223 16.72 8.14 11.69
C ILE A 223 16.69 8.62 10.23
N ARG A 224 17.68 8.23 9.40
CA ARG A 224 17.67 8.53 7.96
C ARG A 224 16.48 7.90 7.25
N ASP A 225 16.16 6.63 7.55
CA ASP A 225 14.98 5.98 6.96
C ASP A 225 13.67 6.62 7.40
N PHE A 226 13.55 7.07 8.66
CA PHE A 226 12.42 7.86 9.13
C PHE A 226 12.21 9.13 8.29
N ARG A 227 13.28 9.90 8.05
CA ARG A 227 13.20 11.11 7.23
C ARG A 227 12.86 10.80 5.78
N ASP A 228 13.51 9.81 5.18
CA ASP A 228 13.36 9.51 3.75
C ASP A 228 12.02 8.83 3.41
N ILE A 229 11.52 7.98 4.32
CA ILE A 229 10.36 7.10 4.08
C ILE A 229 9.11 7.64 4.75
N ALA A 230 9.20 8.15 5.99
CA ALA A 230 8.05 8.72 6.70
C ALA A 230 7.97 10.24 6.58
N GLY A 231 9.04 10.94 6.15
CA GLY A 231 9.02 12.40 6.00
C GLY A 231 9.19 13.17 7.31
N LEU A 232 9.43 12.45 8.41
CA LEU A 232 9.46 12.99 9.76
C LEU A 232 10.56 12.32 10.59
N ARG A 233 10.88 12.91 11.75
CA ARG A 233 11.85 12.38 12.71
C ARG A 233 11.15 11.37 13.63
N PRO A 234 11.88 10.39 14.19
CA PRO A 234 11.30 9.44 15.13
C PRO A 234 10.56 10.09 16.32
N SER A 235 11.07 11.23 16.81
CA SER A 235 10.45 12.00 17.90
C SER A 235 9.08 12.57 17.54
N GLU A 236 8.84 12.87 16.27
CA GLU A 236 7.61 13.46 15.72
C GLU A 236 6.57 12.39 15.36
N TYR A 237 6.97 11.12 15.28
CA TYR A 237 6.09 10.04 14.90
C TYR A 237 4.99 9.80 15.94
N ARG A 238 3.76 10.18 15.60
CA ARG A 238 2.55 9.99 16.41
C ARG A 238 1.43 9.48 15.51
N PRO A 239 1.31 8.16 15.31
CA PRO A 239 0.29 7.62 14.41
C PRO A 239 -1.10 7.89 14.98
N ARG A 240 -2.08 8.01 14.07
CA ARG A 240 -3.49 8.27 14.37
C ARG A 240 -4.08 7.27 15.35
N SER A 241 -3.70 6.00 15.24
CA SER A 241 -4.04 4.93 16.18
C SER A 241 -3.00 3.80 16.10
N PRO A 242 -2.97 2.86 17.07
CA PRO A 242 -2.12 1.68 17.00
C PRO A 242 -2.36 0.84 15.74
N ASP A 243 -3.60 0.82 15.26
CA ASP A 243 -4.05 0.03 14.11
C ASP A 243 -3.75 0.72 12.77
N GLN A 244 -3.39 2.01 12.81
CA GLN A 244 -3.09 2.84 11.64
C GLN A 244 -1.70 3.48 11.75
N PRO A 245 -0.62 2.68 11.84
CA PRO A 245 0.74 3.19 12.04
C PRO A 245 1.25 4.02 10.86
N ASN A 246 0.62 3.91 9.69
CA ASN A 246 1.06 4.61 8.48
C ASN A 246 0.41 5.98 8.29
N HIS A 247 -0.45 6.42 9.21
CA HIS A 247 -1.19 7.68 9.13
C HIS A 247 -0.81 8.54 10.31
N VAL A 248 -0.04 9.62 10.08
CA VAL A 248 0.44 10.52 11.13
C VAL A 248 -0.16 11.91 10.91
N PRO A 249 -1.05 12.39 11.79
CA PRO A 249 -1.59 13.75 11.68
C PRO A 249 -0.50 14.83 11.66
N LEU A 250 -0.67 15.82 10.79
CA LEU A 250 0.22 16.99 10.63
C LEU A 250 -0.20 18.17 11.51
#